data_AF-A0A2P5AKL3-F1
#
_entry.id   AF-A0A2P5AKL3-F1
#
_cell.length_a   1.000
_cell.length_b   1.000
_cell.length_c   1.000
_cell.angle_alpha   90.00
_cell.angle_beta   90.00
_cell.angle_gamma   90.00
#
_symmetry.space_group_name_H-M   'P 1'
#
loop_
_entity.id
_entity.type
_entity.pdbx_description
1 polymer ?
#
loop_
_entity_poly.entity_id
_entity_poly.type
_entity_poly.pdbx_seq_one_letter_code
_entity_poly.pdbx_strand_id
1 'polypeptide(L)' 'SLTGNNFFGNIPPEIFSFPFLEDLLITDVGNFNFQLPQSENLISIVSLVLRNCTITGSIPLNFTHSMRSLRR' A
#
# COMPACT_ATOMS: atom_id res chain seq x y z
N SER A 1 -4.49 -3.79 11.32
CA SER A 1 -4.14 -2.36 11.50
C SER A 1 -2.74 -2.27 12.08
N LEU A 2 -1.81 -1.57 11.41
CA LEU A 2 -0.44 -1.33 11.90
C LEU A 2 -0.25 0.17 12.20
N THR A 3 -1.10 0.74 13.05
CA THR A 3 -1.14 2.19 13.33
C THR A 3 -0.23 2.60 14.50
N GLY A 4 0.43 3.75 14.40
CA GLY A 4 1.16 4.37 15.51
C GLY A 4 2.50 3.70 15.86
N ASN A 5 3.15 3.06 14.88
CA ASN A 5 4.47 2.45 15.05
C ASN A 5 5.55 3.33 14.42
N ASN A 6 6.74 3.39 15.02
CA ASN A 6 7.94 3.99 14.40
C ASN A 6 8.59 3.01 13.41
N PHE A 7 7.79 2.39 12.53
CA PHE A 7 8.33 1.48 11.53
C PHE A 7 9.15 2.24 10.50
N PHE A 8 10.39 1.77 10.31
CA PHE A 8 11.35 2.30 9.36
C PHE A 8 11.71 1.21 8.35
N GLY A 9 12.06 1.62 7.12
CA GLY A 9 12.35 0.70 6.02
C GLY A 9 11.24 0.65 4.97
N ASN A 10 11.36 -0.27 4.01
CA ASN A 10 10.38 -0.43 2.93
C ASN A 10 9.21 -1.29 3.41
N ILE A 11 8.01 -0.99 2.92
CA ILE A 11 6.88 -1.92 3.04
C ILE A 11 7.21 -3.14 2.17
N PRO A 12 7.19 -4.36 2.72
CA PRO A 12 7.46 -5.57 1.95
C PRO A 12 6.47 -5.68 0.78
N PRO A 13 6.94 -5.75 -0.48
CA PRO A 13 6.06 -5.78 -1.65
C PRO A 13 5.15 -7.02 -1.68
N GLU A 14 5.52 -8.08 -0.97
CA GLU A 14 4.75 -9.33 -0.86
C GLU A 14 3.41 -9.15 -0.13
N ILE A 15 3.24 -8.08 0.68
CA ILE A 15 1.95 -7.78 1.31
C ILE A 15 0.86 -7.56 0.25
N PHE A 16 1.26 -7.01 -0.91
CA PHE A 16 0.37 -6.71 -2.03
C PHE A 16 0.01 -7.93 -2.89
N SER A 17 0.49 -9.12 -2.55
CA SER A 17 0.15 -10.36 -3.25
C SER A 17 -0.65 -11.34 -2.37
N PHE A 18 -1.05 -10.93 -1.16
CA PHE A 18 -1.83 -11.79 -0.28
C PHE A 18 -3.24 -12.04 -0.85
N PRO A 19 -3.60 -13.31 -1.12
CA PRO A 19 -4.78 -13.65 -1.93
C PRO A 19 -6.12 -13.32 -1.25
N PHE A 20 -6.11 -13.04 0.05
CA PHE A 20 -7.32 -12.74 0.84
C PHE A 20 -7.22 -11.40 1.58
N LEU A 21 -6.21 -10.58 1.29
CA LEU A 21 -6.08 -9.27 1.92
C LEU A 21 -7.01 -8.28 1.21
N GLU A 22 -8.11 -7.90 1.85
CA GLU A 22 -9.10 -6.98 1.28
C GLU A 22 -8.86 -5.52 1.70
N ASP A 23 -8.49 -5.31 2.96
CA ASP A 23 -8.29 -3.98 3.53
C ASP A 23 -6.85 -3.83 4.03
N LEU A 24 -6.14 -2.84 3.48
CA LEU A 24 -4.77 -2.49 3.88
C LEU A 24 -4.70 -1.04 4.35
N LEU A 25 -4.47 -0.85 5.65
CA LEU A 25 -4.18 0.44 6.26
C LEU A 25 -2.72 0.47 6.68
N ILE A 26 -1.97 1.42 6.11
CA ILE A 26 -0.57 1.68 6.46
C ILE A 26 -0.48 3.14 6.91
N THR A 27 0.11 3.36 8.09
CA THR A 27 0.30 4.71 8.64
C THR A 27 1.72 4.94 9.12
N ASP A 28 2.18 6.19 9.04
CA ASP A 28 3.41 6.68 9.69
C ASP A 28 4.70 5.94 9.28
N VAL A 29 4.75 5.45 8.03
CA VAL A 29 5.96 4.84 7.47
C VAL A 29 6.89 5.93 6.95
N GLY A 30 7.98 6.15 7.69
CA GLY A 30 9.03 7.11 7.37
C GLY A 30 10.06 6.52 6.40
N ASN A 31 9.80 6.62 5.10
CA ASN A 31 10.78 6.24 4.08
C ASN A 31 10.65 7.14 2.84
N PHE A 32 11.67 7.95 2.58
CA PHE A 32 11.62 8.98 1.54
C PHE A 32 11.59 8.45 0.10
N ASN A 33 11.77 7.16 -0.13
CA ASN A 33 11.85 6.58 -1.48
C ASN A 33 10.95 5.36 -1.71
N PHE A 34 9.92 5.15 -0.88
CA PHE A 34 9.01 4.04 -1.11
C PHE A 34 8.10 4.30 -2.32
N GLN A 35 8.10 3.38 -3.28
CA GLN A 35 7.19 3.34 -4.41
C GLN A 35 6.25 2.15 -4.26
N LEU A 36 4.98 2.33 -4.64
CA LEU A 36 4.04 1.20 -4.69
C LEU A 36 4.53 0.19 -5.74
N PRO A 37 4.66 -1.11 -5.38
CA PRO A 37 5.15 -2.10 -6.31
C PRO A 37 4.16 -2.29 -7.46
N GLN A 38 4.66 -2.55 -8.66
CA GLN A 38 3.83 -3.10 -9.73
C GLN A 38 3.48 -4.55 -9.36
N SER A 39 2.40 -4.74 -8.61
CA SER A 39 1.85 -6.07 -8.35
C SER A 39 0.81 -6.39 -9.40
N GLU A 40 1.02 -7.48 -10.13
CA GLU A 40 0.03 -8.06 -11.05
C GLU A 40 -1.12 -8.73 -10.28
N ASN A 41 -0.91 -9.04 -8.99
CA ASN A 41 -1.80 -9.83 -8.14
C ASN A 41 -2.46 -9.01 -7.01
N LEU A 42 -2.85 -7.76 -7.28
CA LEU A 42 -3.67 -6.93 -6.36
C LEU A 42 -5.16 -7.35 -6.36
N ILE A 43 -5.44 -8.61 -6.69
CA ILE A 43 -6.79 -9.07 -7.05
C ILE A 43 -7.76 -8.97 -5.85
N SER A 44 -7.21 -9.07 -4.64
CA SER A 44 -7.96 -9.15 -3.39
C SER A 44 -8.12 -7.80 -2.68
N ILE A 45 -7.18 -6.86 -2.83
CA ILE A 45 -7.23 -5.60 -2.08
C ILE A 45 -8.33 -4.71 -2.65
N VAL A 46 -9.36 -4.46 -1.84
CA VAL A 46 -10.51 -3.61 -2.15
C VAL A 46 -10.30 -2.18 -1.67
N SER A 47 -9.62 -2.03 -0.52
CA SER A 47 -9.37 -0.74 0.14
C SER A 47 -7.92 -0.58 0.53
N LEU A 48 -7.29 0.48 0.04
CA LEU A 48 -5.93 0.87 0.41
C LEU A 48 -5.93 2.27 1.00
N VAL A 49 -5.46 2.40 2.24
CA VAL A 49 -5.31 3.67 2.95
C VAL A 49 -3.85 3.85 3.35
N LEU A 50 -3.25 4.95 2.89
CA LEU A 50 -1.85 5.29 3.12
C LEU A 50 -1.79 6.64 3.82
N ARG A 51 -1.67 6.66 5.14
CA ARG A 51 -1.72 7.90 5.94
C ARG A 51 -0.33 8.28 6.45
N ASN A 52 0.07 9.54 6.33
CA ASN A 52 1.39 10.01 6.79
C ASN A 52 2.56 9.16 6.23
N CYS A 53 2.40 8.61 5.02
CA CYS A 53 3.44 7.87 4.33
C CYS A 53 4.12 8.79 3.31
N THR A 54 5.45 8.77 3.28
CA THR A 54 6.23 9.45 2.24
C THR A 54 6.36 8.54 1.02
N ILE A 55 5.37 8.58 0.13
CA ILE A 55 5.35 7.75 -1.09
C ILE A 55 5.85 8.58 -2.28
N THR A 56 6.79 8.05 -3.03
CA THR A 56 7.30 8.66 -4.27
C THR A 56 6.84 7.86 -5.51
N GLY A 57 7.06 8.41 -6.69
CA GLY A 57 6.63 7.79 -7.95
C GLY A 57 5.12 7.89 -8.21
N SER A 58 4.68 7.21 -9.26
CA SER A 58 3.27 7.14 -9.67
C SER A 58 2.52 6.02 -8.97
N ILE A 59 1.20 6.17 -8.85
CA ILE A 59 0.33 5.06 -8.45
C ILE A 59 0.22 4.12 -9.66
N PRO A 60 0.57 2.82 -9.56
CA PRO A 60 0.47 1.90 -10.68
C PRO A 60 -1.00 1.71 -11.10
N LEU A 61 -1.24 1.58 -12.41
CA LEU A 61 -2.58 1.44 -13.02
C LEU A 61 -3.40 0.27 -12.44
N ASN A 62 -2.69 -0.76 -11.96
CA ASN A 62 -3.24 -1.97 -11.37
C ASN A 62 -4.02 -1.66 -10.08
N PHE A 63 -3.57 -0.67 -9.30
CA PHE A 63 -4.25 -0.23 -8.07
C PHE A 63 -5.57 0.49 -8.37
N THR A 64 -5.70 1.11 -9.54
CA THR A 64 -6.90 1.87 -9.90
C THR A 64 -7.97 1.02 -10.59
N HIS A 65 -7.60 -0.14 -11.15
CA HIS A 65 -8.55 -1.03 -11.82
C HIS A 65 -9.28 -1.98 -10.85
N SER A 66 -8.59 -2.44 -9.79
CA SER A 66 -9.14 -3.46 -8.89
C SER A 66 -9.73 -2.89 -7.59
N MET A 67 -9.30 -1.69 -7.17
CA MET A 67 -9.70 -1.12 -5.88
C MET A 67 -10.96 -0.26 -6.00
N ARG A 68 -11.85 -0.39 -5.02
CA ARG A 68 -13.02 0.50 -4.88
C ARG A 68 -12.68 1.81 -4.21
N SER A 69 -11.61 1.84 -3.41
CA SER A 69 -11.19 3.02 -2.65
C SER A 69 -9.68 3.08 -2.51
N LEU A 70 -9.09 4.20 -2.93
CA LEU A 70 -7.71 4.57 -2.68
C LEU A 70 -7.69 5.91 -1.97
N ARG A 71 -7.10 5.96 -0.77
CA ARG A 71 -7.04 7.18 0.04
C ARG A 71 -5.60 7.45 0.48
N ARG A 72 -5.15 8.68 0.23
CA ARG A 72 -3.93 9.26 0.81
C ARG A 72 -4.28 10.06 2.06
#